data_AF-W8P5V7-F1
#
_entry.id   AF-W8P5V7-F1
#
_cell.length_a   1.000
_cell.length_b   1.000
_cell.length_c   1.000
_cell.angle_alpha   90.00
_cell.angle_beta   90.00
_cell.angle_gamma   90.00
#
_symmetry.space_group_name_H-M   'P 1'
#
loop_
_entity.id
_entity.type
_entity.pdbx_description
1 polymer ?
#
loop_
_entity_poly.entity_id
_entity_poly.type
_entity_poly.pdbx_seq_one_letter_code
_entity_poly.pdbx_strand_id
1 'polypeptide(L)'
;MYVVQMITLVIVLALMVYVLGKYRRGDFEWGDFLFWEVLLLGLLLVALFPLRIALEIKDILGLGRGLDALFVVAIGAAYLIIFKVYLAVDKTEREITELTRKVAIELEEINRRLEEIEKKLK
;
A
#
# COMPACT_ATOMS: atom_id res chain seq x y z
N MET A 1 -29.37 0.19 10.77
CA MET A 1 -28.89 -0.30 9.45
C MET A 1 -28.45 0.85 8.55
N TYR A 2 -29.27 1.89 8.33
CA TYR A 2 -28.90 3.02 7.46
C TYR A 2 -27.77 3.92 7.99
N VAL A 3 -27.63 4.10 9.30
CA VAL A 3 -26.59 4.96 9.88
C VAL A 3 -25.18 4.44 9.57
N VAL A 4 -24.92 3.15 9.82
CA VAL A 4 -23.62 2.53 9.52
C VAL A 4 -23.35 2.58 8.01
N GLN A 5 -24.35 2.28 7.18
CA GLN A 5 -24.21 2.35 5.73
C GLN A 5 -23.87 3.78 5.24
N MET A 6 -24.53 4.80 5.77
CA MET A 6 -24.29 6.20 5.42
C MET A 6 -22.89 6.65 5.85
N ILE A 7 -22.46 6.28 7.06
CA ILE A 7 -21.10 6.57 7.54
C ILE A 7 -20.06 5.89 6.64
N THR A 8 -20.24 4.60 6.33
CA THR A 8 -19.34 3.87 5.44
C THR A 8 -19.25 4.52 4.07
N LEU A 9 -20.38 4.91 3.49
CA LEU A 9 -20.44 5.53 2.17
C LEU A 9 -19.72 6.90 2.15
N VAL A 10 -19.91 7.72 3.18
CA VAL A 10 -19.20 9.00 3.32
C VAL A 10 -17.69 8.78 3.44
N ILE A 11 -17.25 7.81 4.25
CA ILE A 11 -15.83 7.48 4.41
C ILE A 11 -15.23 7.01 3.08
N VAL A 12 -15.90 6.09 2.38
CA VAL A 12 -15.42 5.55 1.09
C VAL A 12 -15.30 6.64 0.04
N LEU A 13 -16.28 7.55 -0.05
CA LEU A 13 -16.20 8.71 -0.95
C LEU A 13 -15.08 9.68 -0.56
N ALA A 14 -14.90 9.96 0.73
CA ALA A 14 -13.81 10.80 1.21
C ALA A 14 -12.43 10.20 0.87
N LEU A 15 -12.29 8.87 0.99
CA LEU A 15 -11.06 8.15 0.63
C LEU A 15 -10.80 8.19 -0.88
N MET A 16 -11.81 8.05 -1.74
CA MET A 16 -11.64 8.23 -3.19
C MET A 16 -11.16 9.65 -3.52
N VAL A 17 -11.76 10.68 -2.93
CA VAL A 17 -11.32 12.07 -3.13
C VAL A 17 -9.88 12.26 -2.64
N TYR A 18 -9.50 11.64 -1.52
CA TYR A 18 -8.14 11.68 -1.01
C TYR A 18 -7.14 11.02 -1.96
N VAL A 19 -7.45 9.83 -2.49
CA VAL A 19 -6.62 9.10 -3.46
C VAL A 19 -6.46 9.90 -4.76
N LEU A 20 -7.54 10.48 -5.29
CA LEU A 20 -7.50 11.40 -6.42
C LEU A 20 -6.62 12.63 -6.15
N GLY A 21 -6.69 13.19 -4.94
CA GLY A 21 -5.85 14.31 -4.52
C GLY A 21 -4.37 13.95 -4.39
N LYS A 22 -4.05 12.71 -4.00
CA LYS A 22 -2.69 12.17 -3.96
C LYS A 22 -2.14 11.93 -5.36
N TYR A 23 -2.94 11.37 -6.26
CA TYR A 23 -2.57 11.21 -7.67
C TYR A 23 -2.30 12.55 -8.35
N ARG A 24 -3.16 13.56 -8.13
CA ARG A 24 -2.95 14.92 -8.68
C ARG A 24 -1.68 15.61 -8.18
N ARG A 25 -1.19 15.26 -6.99
CA ARG A 25 0.04 15.81 -6.42
C ARG A 25 1.31 15.14 -6.94
N GLY A 26 1.17 14.10 -7.77
CA GLY A 26 2.30 13.32 -8.28
C GLY A 26 2.88 12.32 -7.27
N ASP A 27 2.23 12.14 -6.12
CA ASP A 27 2.69 11.23 -5.07
C ASP A 27 2.45 9.75 -5.42
N PHE A 28 1.52 9.48 -6.34
CA PHE A 28 1.14 8.13 -6.76
C PHE A 28 1.48 7.90 -8.23
N GLU A 29 2.13 6.78 -8.50
CA GLU A 29 2.21 6.24 -9.85
C GLU A 29 0.83 5.79 -10.32
N TRP A 30 0.64 5.73 -11.65
CA TRP A 30 -0.62 5.31 -12.26
C TRP A 30 -1.10 3.93 -11.78
N GLY A 31 -0.15 3.00 -11.56
CA GLY A 31 -0.46 1.66 -11.05
C GLY A 31 -1.01 1.66 -9.62
N ASP A 32 -0.46 2.50 -8.74
CA ASP A 32 -0.94 2.62 -7.36
C ASP A 32 -2.30 3.31 -7.28
N PHE A 33 -2.51 4.34 -8.08
CA PHE A 33 -3.82 4.98 -8.21
C PHE A 33 -4.90 3.98 -8.65
N LEU A 34 -4.67 3.23 -9.73
CA LEU A 34 -5.63 2.24 -10.21
C LEU A 34 -5.90 1.14 -9.17
N PHE A 35 -4.86 0.66 -8.48
CA PHE A 35 -5.03 -0.34 -7.43
C PHE A 35 -5.97 0.15 -6.32
N TRP A 36 -5.73 1.38 -5.82
CA TRP A 36 -6.56 1.95 -4.75
C TRP A 36 -7.97 2.28 -5.20
N GLU A 37 -8.16 2.80 -6.41
CA GLU A 37 -9.49 3.07 -6.97
C GLU A 37 -10.31 1.78 -7.15
N VAL A 38 -9.72 0.72 -7.70
CA VAL A 38 -10.41 -0.58 -7.85
C VAL A 38 -10.84 -1.14 -6.50
N LEU A 39 -9.96 -1.04 -5.49
CA LEU A 39 -10.27 -1.49 -4.13
C LEU A 39 -11.41 -0.67 -3.53
N LEU A 40 -11.36 0.67 -3.62
CA LEU A 40 -12.38 1.56 -3.10
C LEU A 40 -13.72 1.42 -3.83
N LEU A 41 -13.71 1.18 -5.14
CA LEU A 41 -14.90 0.85 -5.92
C LEU A 41 -15.52 -0.47 -5.45
N GLY A 42 -14.72 -1.50 -5.19
CA GLY A 42 -15.18 -2.75 -4.57
C GLY A 42 -15.86 -2.50 -3.22
N LEU A 43 -15.24 -1.67 -2.36
CA LEU A 43 -15.80 -1.30 -1.07
C LEU A 43 -17.11 -0.51 -1.21
N LEU A 44 -17.19 0.39 -2.19
CA LEU A 44 -18.40 1.16 -2.49
C LEU A 44 -19.55 0.24 -2.90
N LEU A 45 -19.30 -0.75 -3.77
CA LEU A 45 -20.32 -1.72 -4.18
C LEU A 45 -20.83 -2.54 -2.99
N VAL A 46 -19.93 -2.99 -2.11
CA VAL A 46 -20.28 -3.68 -0.86
C VAL A 46 -21.13 -2.77 0.04
N ALA A 47 -20.79 -1.48 0.14
CA ALA A 47 -21.53 -0.51 0.95
C ALA A 47 -22.91 -0.18 0.37
N LEU A 48 -23.09 -0.18 -0.95
CA LEU A 48 -24.37 0.06 -1.61
C LEU A 48 -25.33 -1.13 -1.47
N PHE A 49 -24.82 -2.37 -1.59
CA PHE A 49 -25.64 -3.59 -1.57
C PHE A 49 -25.14 -4.63 -0.55
N PRO A 50 -25.10 -4.31 0.76
CA PRO A 50 -24.45 -5.17 1.75
C PRO A 50 -25.09 -6.55 1.86
N LEU A 51 -26.42 -6.64 1.76
CA LEU A 51 -27.15 -7.91 1.84
C LEU A 51 -26.94 -8.81 0.63
N ARG A 52 -26.96 -8.26 -0.58
CA ARG A 52 -26.80 -9.06 -1.82
C ARG A 52 -25.39 -9.60 -1.92
N ILE A 53 -24.39 -8.73 -1.72
CA ILE A 53 -22.99 -9.11 -1.78
C ILE A 53 -22.63 -10.13 -0.69
N ALA A 54 -23.14 -9.95 0.53
CA ALA A 54 -22.93 -10.91 1.60
C ALA A 54 -23.48 -12.30 1.27
N LEU A 55 -24.65 -12.39 0.62
CA LEU A 55 -25.26 -13.66 0.24
C LEU A 55 -24.55 -14.32 -0.96
N GLU A 56 -24.18 -13.54 -1.98
CA GLU A 56 -23.43 -14.08 -3.13
C GLU A 56 -22.07 -14.64 -2.71
N ILE A 57 -21.31 -13.89 -1.90
CA ILE A 57 -20.01 -14.35 -1.39
C ILE A 57 -20.20 -15.55 -0.46
N LYS A 58 -21.27 -15.58 0.34
CA LYS A 58 -21.60 -16.72 1.18
C LYS A 58 -21.77 -17.99 0.34
N ASP A 59 -22.54 -17.91 -0.73
CA ASP A 59 -22.87 -19.07 -1.57
C ASP A 59 -21.63 -19.57 -2.33
N ILE A 60 -20.74 -18.66 -2.74
CA ILE A 60 -19.45 -19.01 -3.36
C ILE A 60 -18.50 -19.67 -2.34
N LEU A 61 -18.39 -19.12 -1.14
CA LEU A 61 -17.46 -19.61 -0.10
C LEU A 61 -18.02 -20.79 0.73
N GLY A 62 -19.30 -21.11 0.60
CA GLY A 62 -19.96 -22.19 1.35
C GLY A 62 -20.11 -21.91 2.85
N LEU A 63 -20.12 -20.63 3.26
CA LEU A 63 -20.18 -20.24 4.68
C LEU A 63 -21.63 -20.18 5.19
N GLY A 64 -21.85 -20.42 6.49
CA GLY A 64 -23.21 -20.41 7.06
C GLY A 64 -23.87 -19.02 7.07
N ARG A 65 -23.07 -17.96 7.19
CA ARG A 65 -23.51 -16.57 7.36
C ARG A 65 -22.79 -15.64 6.38
N GLY A 66 -23.52 -14.74 5.74
CA GLY A 66 -22.93 -13.79 4.77
C GLY A 66 -22.01 -12.74 5.39
N LEU A 67 -22.22 -12.42 6.67
CA LEU A 67 -21.30 -11.54 7.41
C LEU A 67 -19.92 -12.20 7.57
N ASP A 68 -19.89 -13.49 7.92
CA ASP A 68 -18.63 -14.22 8.12
C ASP A 68 -17.87 -14.34 6.80
N ALA A 69 -18.59 -14.51 5.69
CA ALA A 69 -18.03 -14.51 4.34
C ALA A 69 -17.37 -13.18 3.97
N LEU A 70 -18.02 -12.04 4.28
CA LEU A 70 -17.43 -10.72 4.11
C LEU A 70 -16.18 -10.54 4.98
N PHE A 71 -16.19 -11.03 6.22
CA PHE A 71 -15.01 -10.96 7.10
C PHE A 71 -13.83 -11.75 6.55
N VAL A 72 -14.06 -12.97 6.06
CA VAL A 72 -13.00 -13.80 5.47
C VAL A 72 -12.36 -13.08 4.26
N VAL A 73 -13.18 -12.51 3.37
CA VAL A 73 -12.68 -11.75 2.22
C VAL A 73 -11.93 -10.49 2.67
N ALA A 74 -12.45 -9.75 3.65
CA ALA A 74 -11.81 -8.55 4.16
C ALA A 74 -10.45 -8.85 4.82
N ILE A 75 -10.35 -9.93 5.59
CA ILE A 75 -9.09 -10.39 6.20
C ILE A 75 -8.10 -10.81 5.10
N GLY A 76 -8.57 -11.55 4.09
CA GLY A 76 -7.74 -11.93 2.94
C GLY A 76 -7.21 -10.71 2.18
N ALA A 77 -8.07 -9.74 1.88
CA ALA A 77 -7.69 -8.49 1.24
C ALA A 77 -6.70 -7.69 2.10
N ALA A 78 -6.94 -7.58 3.40
CA ALA A 78 -6.03 -6.92 4.33
C ALA A 78 -4.65 -7.59 4.34
N TYR A 79 -4.60 -8.92 4.32
CA TYR A 79 -3.34 -9.66 4.24
C TYR A 79 -2.57 -9.35 2.95
N LEU A 80 -3.26 -9.27 1.80
CA LEU A 80 -2.63 -8.88 0.53
C LEU A 80 -2.05 -7.46 0.58
N ILE A 81 -2.75 -6.52 1.21
CA ILE A 81 -2.27 -5.14 1.40
C ILE A 81 -1.03 -5.14 2.30
N ILE A 82 -1.08 -5.83 3.43
CA ILE A 82 0.07 -5.96 4.35
C ILE A 82 1.25 -6.60 3.64
N PHE A 83 1.02 -7.63 2.83
CA PHE A 83 2.06 -8.27 2.03
C PHE A 83 2.68 -7.31 1.02
N LYS A 84 1.89 -6.48 0.34
CA LYS A 84 2.41 -5.42 -0.55
C LYS A 84 3.28 -4.42 0.23
N VAL A 85 2.86 -4.03 1.43
CA VAL A 85 3.65 -3.15 2.32
C VAL A 85 4.96 -3.82 2.73
N TYR A 86 4.92 -5.09 3.13
CA TYR A 86 6.12 -5.86 3.46
C TYR A 86 7.14 -5.89 2.32
N LEU A 87 6.68 -6.15 1.08
CA LEU A 87 7.54 -6.14 -0.10
C LEU A 87 8.15 -4.75 -0.37
N ALA A 88 7.37 -3.69 -0.17
CA ALA A 88 7.88 -2.32 -0.32
C ALA A 88 8.97 -2.01 0.72
N VAL A 89 8.76 -2.43 1.97
CA VAL A 89 9.75 -2.28 3.06
C VAL A 89 11.03 -3.06 2.75
N ASP A 90 10.92 -4.34 2.35
CA ASP A 90 12.08 -5.17 1.99
C ASP A 90 12.89 -4.56 0.83
N LYS A 91 12.20 -4.04 -0.19
CA LYS A 91 12.85 -3.34 -1.30
C LYS A 91 13.61 -2.10 -0.81
N THR A 92 12.97 -1.26 0.02
CA THR A 92 13.61 -0.06 0.58
C THR A 92 14.81 -0.40 1.45
N GLU A 93 14.74 -1.47 2.26
CA GLU A 93 15.87 -1.92 3.09
C GLU A 93 17.09 -2.33 2.25
N ARG A 94 16.86 -3.02 1.13
CA ARG A 94 17.92 -3.39 0.17
C ARG A 94 18.55 -2.15 -0.47
N GLU A 95 17.72 -1.20 -0.92
CA GLU A 95 18.20 0.04 -1.53
C GLU A 95 19.05 0.87 -0.55
N ILE A 96 18.64 0.96 0.72
CA ILE A 96 19.41 1.63 1.78
C ILE A 96 20.75 0.91 2.01
N THR A 97 20.75 -0.43 2.02
CA THR A 97 21.97 -1.22 2.21
C THR A 97 22.96 -1.00 1.06
N GLU A 98 22.47 -1.00 -0.17
CA GLU A 98 23.28 -0.72 -1.36
C GLU A 98 23.84 0.71 -1.36
N LEU A 99 23.01 1.69 -1.00
CA LEU A 99 23.42 3.08 -0.91
C LEU A 99 24.50 3.26 0.15
N THR A 100 24.31 2.69 1.34
CA THR A 100 25.28 2.76 2.44
C THR A 100 26.62 2.15 2.03
N ARG A 101 26.60 1.02 1.30
CA ARG A 101 27.82 0.39 0.77
C ARG A 101 28.55 1.28 -0.24
N LYS A 102 27.82 1.91 -1.17
CA LYS A 102 28.41 2.84 -2.16
C LYS A 102 29.06 4.03 -1.45
N VAL A 103 28.35 4.64 -0.51
CA VAL A 103 28.85 5.77 0.28
C VAL A 103 30.10 5.39 1.07
N ALA A 104 30.15 4.20 1.69
CA ALA A 104 31.33 3.73 2.41
C ALA A 104 32.57 3.57 1.51
N ILE A 105 32.40 3.02 0.30
CA ILE A 105 33.48 2.86 -0.68
C ILE A 105 33.98 4.23 -1.18
N GLU A 106 33.07 5.14 -1.51
CA GLU A 106 33.44 6.50 -1.95
C GLU A 106 34.18 7.28 -0.86
N LEU A 107 33.73 7.19 0.39
CA LEU A 107 34.42 7.79 1.54
C LEU A 107 35.83 7.22 1.72
N GLU A 108 36.01 5.91 1.57
CA GLU A 108 37.32 5.27 1.67
C GLU A 108 38.26 5.74 0.55
N GLU A 109 37.77 5.84 -0.68
CA GLU A 109 38.55 6.33 -1.82
C GLU A 109 38.98 7.79 -1.64
N ILE A 110 38.07 8.65 -1.15
CA ILE A 110 38.38 10.04 -0.81
C ILE A 110 39.49 10.10 0.24
N ASN A 111 39.38 9.31 1.33
CA ASN A 111 40.39 9.27 2.38
C ASN A 111 41.76 8.84 1.84
N ARG A 112 41.83 7.81 1.00
CA ARG A 112 43.10 7.38 0.38
C ARG A 112 43.72 8.48 -0.48
N ARG A 113 42.91 9.18 -1.29
CA ARG A 113 43.39 10.31 -2.12
C ARG A 113 43.92 11.46 -1.26
N LEU A 114 43.26 11.74 -0.13
CA LEU A 114 43.74 12.75 0.83
C LEU A 114 45.09 12.35 1.45
N GLU A 115 45.25 11.09 1.87
CA GLU A 115 46.54 10.59 2.38
C GLU A 115 47.67 10.68 1.35
N GLU A 116 47.38 10.41 0.07
CA GLU A 116 48.35 10.55 -1.01
C GLU A 116 48.77 12.01 -1.25
N ILE A 117 47.82 12.95 -1.14
CA ILE A 117 48.08 14.39 -1.26
C ILE A 117 48.94 14.86 -0.08
N GLU A 118 48.61 14.46 1.15
CA GLU A 118 49.40 14.80 2.34
C GLU A 118 50.84 14.28 2.26
N LYS A 119 51.02 13.06 1.74
CA LYS A 119 52.36 12.48 1.51
C LYS A 119 53.18 13.24 0.46
N LYS A 120 52.53 13.87 -0.53
CA LYS A 120 53.21 14.69 -1.55
C LYS A 120 53.56 16.10 -1.08
N LEU A 121 52.89 16.61 -0.05
CA LEU A 121 53.10 17.94 0.52
C LEU A 121 54.18 17.97 1.62
N LYS A 122 54.51 16.81 2.21
CA LYS A 122 55.64 16.62 3.14
C LYS A 122 56.92 16.27 2.39
#